data_AF-A0A1Q6E673-F1
#
_entry.id   AF-A0A1Q6E673-F1
#
_cell.length_a   1.000
_cell.length_b   1.000
_cell.length_c   1.000
_cell.angle_alpha   90.00
_cell.angle_beta   90.00
_cell.angle_gamma   90.00
#
_symmetry.space_group_name_H-M   'P 1'
#
loop_
_entity.id
_entity.type
_entity.pdbx_description
1 polymer ?
#
loop_
_entity_poly.entity_id
_entity_poly.type
_entity_poly.pdbx_seq_one_letter_code
_entity_poly.pdbx_strand_id
1 'polypeptide(L)'
;MLLDDWQRIEKIVRWTGLSVNSFALSIGLNRSENLYRIKRGDNGISKELAELIAARYPEISRAWIITGEGGMFIGNTEERNLIPAYDIDALTLAGMERFPEASYVLSLPRAEHVTFAALMLNKAMEPEIPVGATLLLSETEESALIPGYPYLVVSDRVTAVRNVFRNPEAGTLRLRAANPAFGDIEVEPYRLRKLFLVRGHIHYNR
;
A
#
# COMPACT_ATOMS: atom_id res chain seq x y z
N MET A 1 -9.82 -2.40 -20.08
CA MET A 1 -11.12 -2.54 -20.75
C MET A 1 -12.17 -2.08 -19.75
N LEU A 2 -13.00 -1.08 -20.07
CA LEU A 2 -14.07 -0.62 -19.19
C LEU A 2 -15.08 -1.76 -19.02
N LEU A 3 -15.59 -1.96 -17.80
CA LEU A 3 -16.62 -2.97 -17.53
C LEU A 3 -17.88 -2.64 -18.34
N ASP A 4 -18.66 -3.64 -18.71
CA ASP A 4 -20.02 -3.41 -19.21
C ASP A 4 -21.01 -3.13 -18.06
N ASP A 5 -22.23 -2.70 -18.41
CA ASP A 5 -23.28 -2.36 -17.45
C ASP A 5 -23.63 -3.54 -16.53
N TRP A 6 -23.74 -4.74 -17.07
CA TRP A 6 -24.07 -5.91 -16.26
C TRP A 6 -22.92 -6.28 -15.32
N GLN A 7 -21.67 -6.24 -15.78
CA GLN A 7 -20.48 -6.51 -14.99
C GLN A 7 -20.37 -5.55 -13.79
N ARG A 8 -20.76 -4.29 -13.96
CA ARG A 8 -20.85 -3.34 -12.84
C ARG A 8 -21.89 -3.77 -11.81
N ILE A 9 -23.13 -4.06 -12.25
CA ILE A 9 -24.20 -4.53 -11.35
C ILE A 9 -23.82 -5.84 -10.66
N GLU A 10 -23.24 -6.79 -11.39
CA GLU A 10 -22.81 -8.09 -10.87
C GLU A 10 -21.76 -7.94 -9.77
N LYS A 11 -20.79 -7.03 -9.95
CA LYS A 11 -19.76 -6.76 -8.93
C LYS A 11 -20.39 -6.25 -7.63
N ILE A 12 -21.39 -5.38 -7.71
CA ILE A 12 -22.15 -4.88 -6.55
C ILE A 12 -22.91 -6.02 -5.88
N VAL A 13 -23.68 -6.80 -6.66
CA VAL A 13 -24.47 -7.94 -6.14
C VAL A 13 -23.57 -8.92 -5.40
N ARG A 14 -22.43 -9.31 -5.98
CA ARG A 14 -21.45 -10.21 -5.35
C ARG A 14 -20.90 -9.64 -4.05
N TRP A 15 -20.54 -8.35 -4.04
CA TRP A 15 -20.02 -7.69 -2.83
C TRP A 15 -21.06 -7.66 -1.70
N THR A 16 -22.35 -7.43 -2.01
CA THR A 16 -23.42 -7.46 -1.00
C THR A 16 -23.73 -8.87 -0.47
N GLY A 17 -23.26 -9.92 -1.15
CA GLY A 17 -23.62 -11.31 -0.84
C GLY A 17 -25.08 -11.68 -1.14
N LEU A 18 -25.84 -10.81 -1.81
CA LEU A 18 -27.25 -11.03 -2.13
C LEU A 18 -27.41 -11.79 -3.45
N SER A 19 -28.58 -12.43 -3.63
CA SER A 19 -29.04 -12.84 -4.96
C SER A 19 -29.50 -11.62 -5.76
N VAL A 20 -29.51 -11.71 -7.10
CA VAL A 20 -30.00 -10.63 -7.98
C VAL A 20 -31.43 -10.20 -7.62
N ASN A 21 -32.29 -11.16 -7.25
CA ASN A 21 -33.66 -10.88 -6.83
C ASN A 21 -33.70 -10.13 -5.49
N SER A 22 -32.93 -10.58 -4.50
CA SER A 22 -32.85 -9.91 -3.19
C SER A 22 -32.23 -8.52 -3.29
N PHE A 23 -31.24 -8.34 -4.18
CA PHE A 23 -30.61 -7.06 -4.45
C PHE A 23 -31.59 -6.07 -5.10
N ALA A 24 -32.39 -6.51 -6.08
CA ALA A 24 -33.41 -5.65 -6.70
C ALA A 24 -34.38 -5.09 -5.65
N LEU A 25 -34.85 -5.96 -4.74
CA LEU A 25 -35.73 -5.55 -3.65
C LEU A 25 -35.02 -4.61 -2.67
N SER A 26 -33.74 -4.86 -2.34
CA SER A 26 -33.01 -4.05 -1.36
C SER A 26 -32.74 -2.62 -1.81
N ILE A 27 -32.70 -2.37 -3.12
CA ILE A 27 -32.58 -1.01 -3.71
C ILE A 27 -33.94 -0.39 -4.05
N GLY A 28 -35.05 -1.03 -3.68
CA GLY A 28 -36.40 -0.48 -3.86
C GLY A 28 -37.09 -0.79 -5.20
N LEU A 29 -36.57 -1.74 -6.01
CA LEU A 29 -37.28 -2.22 -7.20
C LEU A 29 -38.35 -3.25 -6.80
N ASN A 30 -39.49 -3.22 -7.50
CA ASN A 30 -40.55 -4.22 -7.28
C ASN A 30 -40.18 -5.61 -7.80
N ARG A 31 -39.34 -5.70 -8.83
CA ARG A 31 -38.91 -6.95 -9.50
C ARG A 31 -37.51 -6.78 -10.10
N SER A 32 -36.82 -7.90 -10.33
CA SER A 32 -35.48 -7.98 -10.92
C SER A 32 -35.45 -7.99 -12.46
N GLU A 33 -36.60 -7.93 -13.13
CA GLU A 33 -36.67 -7.99 -14.60
C GLU A 33 -35.79 -6.93 -15.27
N ASN A 34 -35.72 -5.71 -14.72
CA ASN A 34 -34.84 -4.67 -15.25
C ASN A 34 -33.36 -5.10 -15.20
N LEU A 35 -32.93 -5.73 -14.11
CA LEU A 35 -31.56 -6.23 -13.98
C LEU A 35 -31.27 -7.38 -14.96
N TYR A 36 -32.25 -8.26 -15.21
CA TYR A 36 -32.10 -9.33 -16.22
C TYR A 36 -32.07 -8.80 -17.66
N ARG A 37 -32.82 -7.72 -17.96
CA ARG A 37 -32.72 -7.03 -19.26
C ARG A 37 -31.34 -6.42 -19.45
N ILE A 38 -30.77 -5.78 -18.42
CA ILE A 38 -29.39 -5.30 -18.44
C ILE A 38 -28.40 -6.45 -18.64
N LYS A 39 -28.61 -7.58 -17.94
CA LYS A 39 -27.79 -8.81 -18.11
C LYS A 39 -27.77 -9.32 -19.54
N ARG A 40 -28.89 -9.22 -20.25
CA ARG A 40 -29.01 -9.64 -21.66
C ARG A 40 -28.48 -8.61 -22.65
N GLY A 41 -28.14 -7.40 -22.19
CA GLY A 41 -27.75 -6.27 -23.03
C GLY A 41 -28.92 -5.52 -23.66
N ASP A 42 -30.16 -5.80 -23.24
CA ASP A 42 -31.36 -5.16 -23.77
C ASP A 42 -31.46 -3.69 -23.33
N ASN A 43 -30.89 -3.36 -22.16
CA ASN A 43 -30.91 -2.05 -21.53
C ASN A 43 -29.54 -1.74 -20.90
N GLY A 44 -29.20 -0.46 -20.76
CA GLY A 44 -28.10 0.00 -19.91
C GLY A 44 -28.52 0.41 -18.50
N ILE A 45 -27.57 0.81 -17.66
CA ILE A 45 -27.88 1.36 -16.32
C ILE A 45 -28.45 2.78 -16.48
N SER A 46 -29.68 3.01 -16.01
CA SER A 46 -30.28 4.34 -16.00
C SER A 46 -29.75 5.19 -14.83
N LYS A 47 -29.89 6.51 -14.92
CA LYS A 47 -29.51 7.44 -13.84
C LYS A 47 -30.29 7.17 -12.56
N GLU A 48 -31.58 6.86 -12.69
CA GLU A 48 -32.48 6.54 -11.59
C GLU A 48 -32.06 5.23 -10.90
N LEU A 49 -31.69 4.20 -11.68
CA LEU A 49 -31.18 2.95 -11.12
C LEU A 49 -29.86 3.19 -10.37
N ALA A 50 -28.95 3.99 -10.94
CA ALA A 50 -27.71 4.36 -10.27
C ALA A 50 -27.96 5.13 -8.97
N GLU A 51 -28.97 6.01 -8.93
CA GLU A 51 -29.38 6.74 -7.73
C GLU A 51 -29.98 5.83 -6.66
N LEU A 52 -30.83 4.87 -7.03
CA LEU A 52 -31.38 3.89 -6.09
C LEU A 52 -30.27 3.05 -5.44
N ILE A 53 -29.29 2.62 -6.23
CA ILE A 53 -28.14 1.87 -5.74
C ILE A 53 -27.30 2.74 -4.79
N ALA A 54 -26.92 3.96 -5.21
CA ALA A 54 -26.08 4.85 -4.40
C ALA A 54 -26.79 5.34 -3.13
N ALA A 55 -28.11 5.51 -3.15
CA ALA A 55 -28.90 5.84 -1.97
C ALA A 55 -28.93 4.68 -0.96
N ARG A 56 -28.98 3.43 -1.43
CA ARG A 56 -28.97 2.25 -0.57
C ARG A 56 -27.58 1.91 -0.04
N TYR A 57 -26.55 2.12 -0.85
CA TYR A 57 -25.15 1.82 -0.56
C TYR A 57 -24.29 3.09 -0.75
N PRO A 58 -24.29 4.02 0.22
CA PRO A 58 -23.58 5.29 0.13
C PRO A 58 -22.07 5.15 -0.07
N GLU A 59 -21.50 3.99 0.24
CA GLU A 59 -20.08 3.67 0.00
C GLU A 59 -19.76 3.42 -1.49
N ILE A 60 -20.76 3.22 -2.36
CA ILE A 60 -20.56 2.96 -3.79
C ILE A 60 -20.60 4.26 -4.60
N SER A 61 -19.60 4.46 -5.45
CA SER A 61 -19.49 5.64 -6.32
C SER A 61 -20.58 5.64 -7.40
N ARG A 62 -21.49 6.61 -7.33
CA ARG A 62 -22.49 6.86 -8.38
C ARG A 62 -21.86 7.10 -9.74
N ALA A 63 -20.73 7.81 -9.79
CA ALA A 63 -20.00 8.06 -11.04
C ALA A 63 -19.53 6.74 -11.67
N TRP A 64 -18.93 5.85 -10.87
CA TRP A 64 -18.48 4.53 -11.32
C TRP A 64 -19.64 3.64 -11.80
N ILE A 65 -20.80 3.67 -11.14
CA ILE A 65 -21.98 2.92 -11.58
C ILE A 65 -22.38 3.32 -13.02
N ILE A 66 -22.34 4.62 -13.31
CA ILE A 66 -22.80 5.18 -14.60
C ILE A 66 -21.76 5.02 -15.69
N THR A 67 -20.50 5.36 -15.42
CA THR A 67 -19.45 5.44 -16.45
C THR A 67 -18.55 4.21 -16.49
N GLY A 68 -18.46 3.46 -15.39
CA GLY A 68 -17.45 2.43 -15.19
C GLY A 68 -16.03 2.95 -15.00
N GLU A 69 -15.85 4.27 -14.93
CA GLU A 69 -14.56 4.91 -14.69
C GLU A 69 -14.29 5.07 -13.19
N GLY A 70 -13.01 4.98 -12.81
CA GLY A 70 -12.60 5.05 -11.41
C GLY A 70 -12.89 3.76 -10.61
N GLY A 71 -13.02 3.92 -9.30
CA GLY A 71 -13.25 2.81 -8.37
C GLY A 71 -14.72 2.65 -7.96
N MET A 72 -15.12 1.40 -7.67
CA MET A 72 -16.48 1.08 -7.20
C MET A 72 -16.85 1.78 -5.90
N PHE A 73 -15.92 1.91 -4.95
CA PHE A 73 -16.21 2.56 -3.67
C PHE A 73 -15.71 4.01 -3.64
N ILE A 74 -16.48 4.87 -2.99
CA ILE A 74 -16.08 6.26 -2.70
C ILE A 74 -14.85 6.22 -1.79
N GLY A 75 -13.76 6.88 -2.21
CA GLY A 75 -12.47 6.82 -1.50
C GLY A 75 -11.65 5.55 -1.76
N ASN A 76 -12.12 4.65 -2.64
CA ASN A 76 -11.35 3.52 -3.15
C ASN A 76 -11.04 3.78 -4.63
N THR A 77 -10.31 4.85 -4.92
CA THR A 77 -9.36 4.77 -6.01
C THR A 77 -8.41 3.63 -5.62
N GLU A 78 -8.49 2.50 -6.31
CA GLU A 78 -7.36 1.55 -6.35
C GLU A 78 -6.19 2.26 -7.05
N GLU A 79 -5.71 3.38 -6.51
CA GLU A 79 -4.43 3.97 -6.83
C GLU A 79 -3.39 3.01 -6.28
N ARG A 80 -3.16 1.96 -7.06
CA ARG A 80 -2.05 1.05 -6.82
C ARG A 80 -0.80 1.84 -7.12
N ASN A 81 0.02 2.03 -6.09
CA ASN A 81 1.31 2.66 -6.27
C ASN A 81 2.23 1.67 -6.96
N LEU A 82 2.85 2.13 -8.04
CA LEU A 82 3.89 1.39 -8.76
C LEU A 82 5.21 1.68 -8.06
N ILE A 83 5.71 0.69 -7.33
CA ILE A 83 6.92 0.81 -6.51
C ILE A 83 8.07 0.10 -7.24
N PRO A 84 9.15 0.79 -7.59
CA PRO A 84 10.34 0.14 -8.14
C PRO A 84 10.96 -0.78 -7.08
N ALA A 85 11.21 -2.03 -7.44
CA ALA A 85 11.76 -3.04 -6.57
C ALA A 85 13.10 -3.55 -7.09
N TYR A 86 14.03 -3.78 -6.16
CA TYR A 86 15.41 -4.16 -6.45
C TYR A 86 15.75 -5.48 -5.76
N ASP A 87 16.25 -6.45 -6.53
CA ASP A 87 16.82 -7.70 -6.00
C ASP A 87 18.25 -7.49 -5.48
N ILE A 88 18.45 -6.40 -4.72
CA ILE A 88 19.71 -6.00 -4.12
C ILE A 88 19.46 -5.76 -2.64
N ASP A 89 20.44 -6.08 -1.80
CA ASP A 89 20.40 -5.76 -0.38
C ASP A 89 20.20 -4.24 -0.17
N ALA A 90 19.28 -3.88 0.72
CA ALA A 90 18.86 -2.51 0.95
C ALA A 90 20.00 -1.61 1.44
N LEU A 91 20.93 -2.14 2.25
CA LEU A 91 22.08 -1.37 2.73
C LEU A 91 23.01 -1.07 1.55
N THR A 92 23.26 -2.08 0.71
CA THR A 92 24.08 -1.93 -0.51
C THR A 92 23.48 -0.90 -1.46
N LEU A 93 22.17 -1.02 -1.76
CA LEU A 93 21.46 -0.11 -2.65
C LEU A 93 21.49 1.35 -2.14
N ALA A 94 21.23 1.55 -0.85
CA ALA A 94 21.19 2.90 -0.27
C ALA A 94 22.55 3.61 -0.26
N GLY A 95 23.64 2.84 -0.21
CA GLY A 95 25.02 3.34 -0.33
C GLY A 95 25.40 3.80 -1.74
N MET A 96 24.63 3.47 -2.78
CA MET A 96 24.92 3.89 -4.16
C MET A 96 24.59 5.37 -4.37
N GLU A 97 25.38 6.06 -5.22
CA GLU A 97 25.09 7.44 -5.62
C GLU A 97 23.80 7.52 -6.43
N ARG A 98 23.58 6.53 -7.31
CA ARG A 98 22.40 6.40 -8.14
C ARG A 98 21.91 4.96 -8.13
N PHE A 99 20.60 4.77 -8.02
CA PHE A 99 20.01 3.44 -8.11
C PHE A 99 20.10 2.91 -9.56
N PRO A 100 20.32 1.60 -9.72
CA PRO A 100 20.30 0.97 -11.04
C PRO A 100 18.86 0.96 -11.62
N GLU A 101 18.68 0.31 -12.76
CA GLU A 101 17.33 -0.01 -13.22
C GLU A 101 16.65 -0.97 -12.23
N ALA A 102 15.36 -0.76 -11.98
CA ALA A 102 14.58 -1.61 -11.09
C ALA A 102 14.49 -3.04 -11.66
N SER A 103 14.64 -4.04 -10.79
CA SER A 103 14.51 -5.45 -11.17
C SER A 103 13.09 -5.78 -11.60
N TYR A 104 12.10 -5.18 -10.94
CA TYR A 104 10.67 -5.29 -11.26
C TYR A 104 9.88 -4.17 -10.58
N VAL A 105 8.55 -4.15 -10.78
CA VAL A 105 7.64 -3.17 -10.16
C VAL A 105 6.61 -3.89 -9.31
N LEU A 106 6.48 -3.47 -8.06
CA LEU A 106 5.39 -3.89 -7.17
C LEU A 106 4.19 -2.98 -7.36
N SER A 107 3.00 -3.56 -7.43
CA SER A 107 1.73 -2.83 -7.53
C SER A 107 0.92 -3.08 -6.26
N LEU A 108 1.00 -2.16 -5.30
CA LEU A 108 0.40 -2.31 -3.97
C LEU A 108 -0.69 -1.26 -3.72
N PRO A 109 -1.88 -1.67 -3.24
CA PRO A 109 -2.91 -0.73 -2.82
C PRO A 109 -2.49 0.00 -1.53
N ARG A 110 -2.86 1.27 -1.37
CA ARG A 110 -2.64 2.08 -0.15
C ARG A 110 -1.16 2.20 0.27
N ALA A 111 -0.22 1.92 -0.64
CA ALA A 111 1.21 2.10 -0.40
C ALA A 111 1.65 3.53 -0.77
N GLU A 112 0.84 4.51 -0.39
CA GLU A 112 1.11 5.93 -0.63
C GLU A 112 2.44 6.30 0.03
N HIS A 113 3.28 7.04 -0.69
CA HIS A 113 4.61 7.47 -0.25
C HIS A 113 5.69 6.39 -0.13
N VAL A 114 5.45 5.14 -0.55
CA VAL A 114 6.55 4.16 -0.68
C VAL A 114 7.39 4.54 -1.90
N THR A 115 8.68 4.82 -1.67
CA THR A 115 9.61 5.30 -2.69
C THR A 115 10.20 4.14 -3.50
N PHE A 116 10.59 3.05 -2.82
CA PHE A 116 11.13 1.85 -3.46
C PHE A 116 11.05 0.62 -2.53
N ALA A 117 11.38 -0.54 -3.08
CA ALA A 117 11.51 -1.78 -2.33
C ALA A 117 12.86 -2.47 -2.55
N ALA A 118 13.44 -3.06 -1.51
CA ALA A 118 14.74 -3.73 -1.58
C ALA A 118 14.85 -4.87 -0.55
N LEU A 119 15.81 -5.79 -0.74
CA LEU A 119 15.94 -6.97 0.11
C LEU A 119 16.62 -6.66 1.44
N MET A 120 16.16 -7.26 2.53
CA MET A 120 16.86 -7.28 3.82
C MET A 120 17.65 -8.59 3.94
N LEU A 121 18.98 -8.56 3.77
CA LEU A 121 19.79 -9.79 3.82
C LEU A 121 20.55 -10.00 5.14
N ASN A 122 20.47 -9.06 6.08
CA ASN A 122 21.12 -9.18 7.39
C ASN A 122 20.14 -9.53 8.52
N LYS A 123 20.67 -10.09 9.61
CA LYS A 123 19.89 -10.64 10.74
C LYS A 123 19.59 -9.65 11.86
N ALA A 124 20.00 -8.40 11.72
CA ALA A 124 20.01 -7.48 12.86
C ALA A 124 18.62 -7.01 13.28
N MET A 125 17.62 -7.21 12.42
CA MET A 125 16.22 -6.89 12.73
C MET A 125 15.37 -8.14 12.96
N GLU A 126 15.96 -9.34 13.02
CA GLU A 126 15.22 -10.53 13.42
C GLU A 126 14.80 -10.47 14.90
N PRO A 127 13.64 -11.01 15.30
CA PRO A 127 12.65 -11.69 14.45
C PRO A 127 11.64 -10.75 13.78
N GLU A 128 11.66 -9.45 14.09
CA GLU A 128 10.66 -8.47 13.61
C GLU A 128 10.66 -8.31 12.08
N ILE A 129 11.85 -8.35 11.47
CA ILE A 129 12.06 -8.32 10.03
C ILE A 129 12.96 -9.52 9.69
N PRO A 130 12.43 -10.58 9.08
CA PRO A 130 13.20 -11.78 8.76
C PRO A 130 14.19 -11.52 7.63
N VAL A 131 15.31 -12.25 7.63
CA VAL A 131 16.22 -12.29 6.48
C VAL A 131 15.47 -12.74 5.22
N GLY A 132 15.78 -12.07 4.11
CA GLY A 132 15.14 -12.31 2.81
C GLY A 132 13.81 -11.59 2.63
N ALA A 133 13.34 -10.80 3.62
CA ALA A 133 12.17 -9.96 3.44
C ALA A 133 12.45 -8.82 2.43
N THR A 134 11.45 -8.48 1.62
CA THR A 134 11.46 -7.26 0.81
C THR A 134 10.94 -6.10 1.65
N LEU A 135 11.76 -5.09 1.92
CA LEU A 135 11.39 -3.89 2.65
C LEU A 135 10.65 -2.90 1.75
N LEU A 136 9.63 -2.23 2.29
CA LEU A 136 8.99 -1.07 1.65
C LEU A 136 9.53 0.21 2.29
N LEU A 137 10.24 1.03 1.50
CA LEU A 137 11.05 2.13 1.99
C LEU A 137 10.52 3.48 1.50
N SER A 138 10.35 4.43 2.40
CA SER A 138 10.00 5.82 2.10
C SER A 138 11.16 6.74 2.45
N GLU A 139 11.61 7.55 1.50
CA GLU A 139 12.58 8.62 1.78
C GLU A 139 11.97 9.64 2.76
N THR A 140 12.79 10.09 3.71
CA THR A 140 12.35 11.00 4.75
C THR A 140 13.53 11.78 5.35
N GLU A 141 13.22 12.75 6.19
CA GLU A 141 14.18 13.61 6.86
C GLU A 141 14.22 13.31 8.36
N GLU A 142 15.31 13.68 9.03
CA GLU A 142 15.47 13.52 10.48
C GLU A 142 14.36 14.24 11.28
N SER A 143 13.88 15.39 10.78
CA SER A 143 12.79 16.15 11.38
C SER A 143 11.50 15.34 11.52
N ALA A 144 11.21 14.46 10.56
CA ALA A 144 10.03 13.60 10.49
C ALA A 144 10.21 12.23 11.17
N LEU A 145 11.33 12.01 11.87
CA LEU A 145 11.63 10.77 12.56
C LEU A 145 10.62 10.48 13.68
N ILE A 146 10.07 9.26 13.65
CA ILE A 146 9.17 8.68 14.66
C ILE A 146 10.01 7.77 15.56
N PRO A 147 10.21 8.12 16.85
CA PRO A 147 11.05 7.32 17.75
C PRO A 147 10.58 5.87 17.89
N GLY A 148 11.52 4.93 17.83
CA GLY A 148 11.31 3.50 17.96
C GLY A 148 10.92 2.79 16.65
N TYR A 149 10.62 3.52 15.58
CA TYR A 149 10.31 2.91 14.30
C TYR A 149 11.59 2.46 13.56
N PRO A 150 11.49 1.45 12.69
CA PRO A 150 12.60 0.99 11.88
C PRO A 150 12.91 1.95 10.71
N TYR A 151 14.18 2.31 10.57
CA TYR A 151 14.70 3.10 9.45
C TYR A 151 15.91 2.43 8.84
N LEU A 152 16.05 2.52 7.52
CA LEU A 152 17.33 2.38 6.84
C LEU A 152 18.08 3.70 6.95
N VAL A 153 19.11 3.70 7.78
CA VAL A 153 19.96 4.85 8.08
C VAL A 153 21.23 4.74 7.25
N VAL A 154 21.55 5.79 6.50
CA VAL A 154 22.84 5.94 5.80
C VAL A 154 23.55 7.14 6.40
N SER A 155 24.68 6.91 7.04
CA SER A 155 25.60 7.96 7.48
C SER A 155 26.95 7.83 6.78
N ASP A 156 27.90 8.67 7.17
CA ASP A 156 29.31 8.54 6.81
C ASP A 156 29.99 7.30 7.45
N ARG A 157 29.49 6.85 8.60
CA ARG A 157 30.08 5.74 9.40
C ARG A 157 29.37 4.41 9.22
N VAL A 158 28.06 4.41 9.01
CA VAL A 158 27.26 3.19 9.00
C VAL A 158 26.14 3.27 7.98
N THR A 159 25.81 2.13 7.38
CA THR A 159 24.54 1.91 6.70
C THR A 159 23.85 0.72 7.33
N ALA A 160 22.68 0.92 7.92
CA ALA A 160 21.99 -0.13 8.68
C ALA A 160 20.48 0.11 8.77
N VAL A 161 19.71 -0.97 8.84
CA VAL A 161 18.29 -0.94 9.23
C VAL A 161 18.18 -1.11 10.73
N ARG A 162 17.63 -0.13 11.45
CA ARG A 162 17.55 -0.11 12.94
C ARG A 162 16.30 0.61 13.43
N ASN A 163 15.82 0.24 14.61
CA ASN A 163 14.84 1.04 15.35
C ASN A 163 15.54 2.29 15.88
N VAL A 164 15.06 3.48 15.51
CA VAL A 164 15.78 4.74 15.77
C VAL A 164 15.14 5.52 16.90
N PHE A 165 15.94 5.88 17.90
CA PHE A 165 15.52 6.69 19.04
C PHE A 165 16.31 8.00 19.05
N ARG A 166 15.66 9.10 19.43
CA ARG A 166 16.37 10.35 19.75
C ARG A 166 16.95 10.24 21.15
N ASN A 167 18.18 10.69 21.34
CA ASN A 167 18.81 10.88 22.64
C ASN A 167 19.04 12.39 22.85
N PRO A 168 18.06 13.13 23.43
CA PRO A 168 18.15 14.58 23.56
C PRO A 168 19.30 15.04 24.45
N GLU A 169 19.67 14.25 25.46
CA GLU A 169 20.74 14.59 26.40
C GLU A 169 22.11 14.59 25.71
N ALA A 170 22.37 13.59 24.86
CA ALA A 170 23.62 13.48 24.11
C ALA A 170 23.59 14.22 22.76
N GLY A 171 22.40 14.64 22.29
CA GLY A 171 22.23 15.20 20.95
C GLY A 171 22.47 14.18 19.82
N THR A 172 22.27 12.89 20.10
CA THR A 172 22.53 11.78 19.16
C THR A 172 21.26 11.03 18.78
N LEU A 173 21.36 10.20 17.75
CA LEU A 173 20.40 9.15 17.43
C LEU A 173 20.96 7.81 17.87
N ARG A 174 20.18 7.08 18.65
CA ARG A 174 20.47 5.72 19.05
C ARG A 174 19.79 4.75 18.10
N LEU A 175 20.58 3.98 17.38
CA LEU A 175 20.14 2.96 16.43
C LEU A 175 20.16 1.59 17.12
N ARG A 176 18.99 1.05 17.41
CA ARG A 176 18.83 -0.23 18.11
C ARG A 176 18.45 -1.35 17.16
N ALA A 177 19.13 -2.48 17.27
CA ALA A 177 18.76 -3.71 16.60
C ALA A 177 17.56 -4.36 17.31
N ALA A 178 16.64 -4.97 16.55
CA ALA A 178 15.62 -5.81 17.17
C ALA A 178 16.22 -7.14 17.65
N ASN A 179 17.29 -7.60 16.97
CA ASN A 179 18.02 -8.79 17.37
C ASN A 179 19.05 -8.45 18.48
N PRO A 180 18.91 -8.99 19.70
CA PRO A 180 19.79 -8.69 20.83
C PRO A 180 21.25 -9.10 20.64
N ALA A 181 21.54 -9.97 19.66
CA ALA A 181 22.91 -10.34 19.31
C ALA A 181 23.70 -9.18 18.68
N PHE A 182 23.03 -8.08 18.33
CA PHE A 182 23.62 -6.90 17.72
C PHE A 182 23.55 -5.73 18.70
N GLY A 183 24.69 -5.06 18.91
CA GLY A 183 24.76 -3.89 19.76
C GLY A 183 24.08 -2.65 19.17
N ASP A 184 23.82 -1.69 20.04
CA ASP A 184 23.33 -0.36 19.66
C ASP A 184 24.45 0.48 19.04
N ILE A 185 24.07 1.38 18.14
CA ILE A 185 24.98 2.30 17.47
C ILE A 185 24.51 3.73 17.74
N GLU A 186 25.42 4.61 18.16
CA GLU A 186 25.15 6.03 18.28
C GLU A 186 25.60 6.75 17.01
N VAL A 187 24.74 7.62 16.48
CA VAL A 187 25.01 8.42 15.29
C VAL A 187 24.62 9.87 15.55
N GLU A 188 25.52 10.79 15.24
CA GLU A 188 25.24 12.21 15.30
C GLU A 188 24.36 12.63 14.10
N PRO A 189 23.28 13.42 14.30
CA PRO A 189 22.35 13.75 13.23
C PRO A 189 22.99 14.41 12.01
N TYR A 190 24.00 15.27 12.22
CA TYR A 190 24.74 15.96 11.13
C TYR A 190 25.51 15.01 10.20
N ARG A 191 25.71 13.75 10.60
CA ARG A 191 26.38 12.70 9.79
C ARG A 191 25.43 11.92 8.92
N LEU A 192 24.10 12.09 9.08
CA LEU A 192 23.12 11.45 8.23
C LEU A 192 23.26 11.96 6.79
N ARG A 193 23.35 11.01 5.85
CA ARG A 193 23.38 11.29 4.42
C ARG A 193 22.05 10.97 3.74
N LYS A 194 21.41 9.87 4.13
CA LYS A 194 20.09 9.45 3.66
C LYS A 194 19.35 8.75 4.79
N LEU A 195 18.04 8.90 4.81
CA LEU A 195 17.18 8.26 5.80
C LEU A 195 15.93 7.73 5.09
N PHE A 196 15.59 6.48 5.32
CA PHE A 196 14.38 5.87 4.76
C PHE A 196 13.59 5.18 5.86
N LEU A 197 12.33 5.55 6.03
CA LEU A 197 11.40 4.86 6.92
C LEU A 197 11.05 3.49 6.33
N VAL A 198 11.18 2.43 7.13
CA VAL A 198 10.65 1.11 6.78
C VAL A 198 9.15 1.12 7.09
N ARG A 199 8.33 1.24 6.05
CA ARG A 199 6.85 1.28 6.15
C ARG A 199 6.26 -0.10 6.41
N GLY A 200 7.00 -1.14 6.07
CA GLY A 200 6.60 -2.53 6.21
C GLY A 200 7.55 -3.45 5.46
N HIS A 201 7.24 -4.73 5.44
CA HIS A 201 7.99 -5.73 4.68
C HIS A 201 7.04 -6.79 4.12
N ILE A 202 7.48 -7.44 3.04
CA ILE A 202 6.84 -8.61 2.45
C ILE A 202 7.79 -9.78 2.65
N HIS A 203 7.32 -10.85 3.26
CA HIS A 203 8.09 -12.07 3.45
C HIS A 203 7.28 -13.26 2.95
N TYR A 204 7.90 -14.08 2.11
CA TYR A 204 7.31 -15.31 1.61
C TYR A 204 7.81 -16.47 2.46
N ASN A 205 6.90 -17.11 3.21
CA ASN A 205 7.20 -18.41 3.80
C ASN A 205 7.27 -19.42 2.66
N ARG A 206 8.48 -19.86 2.31
CA ARG A 206 8.69 -21.01 1.42
C ARG A 206 8.82 -22.28 2.25
#